data_AF-A0A6A4NA44-F1
#
_entry.id   AF-A0A6A4NA44-F1
#
_cell.length_a   1.000
_cell.length_b   1.000
_cell.length_c   1.000
_cell.angle_alpha   90.00
_cell.angle_beta   90.00
_cell.angle_gamma   90.00
#
_symmetry.space_group_name_H-M   'P 1'
#
loop_
_entity.id
_entity.type
_entity.pdbx_description
1 polymer ?
#
loop_
_entity_poly.entity_id
_entity_poly.type
_entity_poly.pdbx_seq_one_letter_code
_entity_poly.pdbx_strand_id
1 'polypeptide(L)'
;MVLRRKPDSLIAVLPALRENAKYQGQDKLTVIVWMIAQASLGDLSVGLYAWARNLLPIVNSKTGNPQSRDLVLQLVEKILSTPKARPILVNGAVRKGERLIPPSSFEILVGLLTLNLQLD
;
A
#
# COMPACT_ATOMS: atom_id res chain seq x y z
N MET A 1 17.02 -4.02 6.83
CA MET A 1 16.97 -2.91 5.86
C MET A 1 16.44 -1.65 6.50
N VAL A 2 16.85 -0.47 5.98
CA VAL A 2 16.52 0.84 6.56
C VAL A 2 15.01 1.07 6.66
N LEU A 3 14.24 0.80 5.61
CA LEU A 3 12.78 1.00 5.59
C LEU A 3 12.03 0.15 6.61
N ARG A 4 12.54 -1.03 6.95
CA ARG A 4 11.95 -1.86 8.01
C ARG A 4 12.24 -1.32 9.42
N ARG A 5 13.39 -0.68 9.61
CA ARG A 5 13.79 -0.09 10.90
C ARG A 5 13.25 1.33 11.09
N LYS A 6 13.03 2.06 9.99
CA LYS A 6 12.56 3.45 9.95
C LYS A 6 11.55 3.64 8.80
N PRO A 7 10.35 3.07 8.90
CA PRO A 7 9.34 3.11 7.84
C PRO A 7 8.92 4.54 7.48
N ASP A 8 8.97 5.46 8.45
CA ASP A 8 8.64 6.88 8.28
C ASP A 8 9.47 7.59 7.23
N SER A 9 10.69 7.13 6.99
CA SER A 9 11.54 7.71 5.94
C SER A 9 10.93 7.50 4.54
N LEU A 10 10.06 6.50 4.36
CA LEU A 10 9.31 6.33 3.12
C LEU A 10 8.31 7.47 2.90
N ILE A 11 7.62 7.92 3.96
CA ILE A 11 6.59 8.97 3.86
C ILE A 11 7.15 10.25 3.24
N ALA A 12 8.36 10.63 3.66
CA ALA A 12 9.03 11.83 3.16
C ALA A 12 9.34 11.78 1.65
N VAL A 13 9.50 10.59 1.08
CA VAL A 13 9.88 10.42 -0.34
C VAL A 13 8.72 10.04 -1.25
N LEU A 14 7.56 9.65 -0.70
CA LEU A 14 6.38 9.25 -1.48
C LEU A 14 5.95 10.30 -2.53
N PRO A 15 5.83 11.60 -2.20
CA PRO A 15 5.44 12.60 -3.20
C PRO A 15 6.39 12.63 -4.39
N ALA A 16 7.71 12.57 -4.12
CA ALA A 16 8.72 12.56 -5.16
C ALA A 16 8.63 11.32 -6.06
N LEU A 17 8.35 10.13 -5.50
CA LEU A 17 8.17 8.89 -6.26
C LEU A 17 6.96 8.96 -7.21
N ARG A 18 5.90 9.68 -6.81
CA ARG A 18 4.68 9.83 -7.61
C ARG A 18 4.82 10.90 -8.71
N GLU A 19 5.37 12.05 -8.36
CA GLU A 19 5.31 13.26 -9.18
C GLU A 19 6.49 13.37 -10.15
N ASN A 20 7.62 12.72 -9.85
CA ASN A 20 8.79 12.80 -10.70
C ASN A 20 8.79 11.71 -11.78
N ALA A 21 8.77 12.12 -13.05
CA ALA A 21 8.80 11.23 -14.20
C ALA A 21 9.99 10.24 -14.19
N LYS A 22 11.12 10.58 -13.55
CA LYS A 22 12.29 9.69 -13.43
C LYS A 22 12.03 8.42 -12.61
N TYR A 23 10.96 8.40 -11.82
CA TYR A 23 10.52 7.27 -11.01
C TYR A 23 9.29 6.57 -11.56
N GLN A 24 8.85 6.92 -12.77
CA GLN A 24 7.76 6.25 -13.46
C GLN A 24 8.29 5.11 -14.34
N GLY A 25 7.44 4.11 -14.63
CA GLY A 25 7.78 2.93 -15.42
C GLY A 25 7.74 1.62 -14.61
N GLN A 26 7.71 0.48 -15.32
CA GLN A 26 7.53 -0.85 -14.71
C GLN A 26 8.64 -1.22 -13.72
N ASP A 27 9.91 -1.06 -14.13
CA ASP A 27 11.03 -1.41 -13.25
C ASP A 27 11.03 -0.59 -11.96
N LYS A 28 10.63 0.69 -12.07
CA LYS A 28 10.52 1.58 -10.93
C LYS A 28 9.34 1.21 -10.04
N LEU A 29 8.20 0.83 -10.63
CA LEU A 29 7.04 0.33 -9.90
C LEU A 29 7.40 -0.88 -9.04
N THR A 30 8.14 -1.85 -9.60
CA THR A 30 8.60 -3.03 -8.86
C THR A 30 9.42 -2.64 -7.64
N VAL A 31 10.33 -1.66 -7.78
CA VAL A 31 11.13 -1.14 -6.66
C VAL A 31 10.25 -0.40 -5.65
N ILE A 32 9.29 0.41 -6.08
CA ILE A 32 8.35 1.12 -5.20
C ILE A 32 7.51 0.14 -4.37
N VAL A 33 6.97 -0.89 -5.02
CA VAL A 33 6.18 -1.94 -4.36
C VAL A 33 7.03 -2.68 -3.35
N TRP A 34 8.27 -3.03 -3.71
CA TRP A 34 9.20 -3.65 -2.77
C TRP A 34 9.55 -2.72 -1.59
N MET A 35 9.76 -1.42 -1.81
CA MET A 35 10.01 -0.44 -0.73
C MET A 35 8.82 -0.36 0.23
N ILE A 36 7.60 -0.34 -0.30
CA ILE A 36 6.37 -0.35 0.49
C ILE A 36 6.27 -1.65 1.29
N ALA A 37 6.54 -2.81 0.68
CA ALA A 37 6.56 -4.09 1.37
C ALA A 37 7.54 -4.09 2.56
N GLN A 38 8.74 -3.52 2.39
CA GLN A 38 9.71 -3.39 3.49
C GLN A 38 9.21 -2.47 4.61
N ALA A 39 8.55 -1.36 4.27
CA ALA A 39 7.97 -0.46 5.26
C ALA A 39 6.80 -1.12 6.02
N SER A 40 5.93 -1.87 5.33
CA SER A 40 4.82 -2.62 5.93
C SER A 40 5.26 -3.63 6.98
N LEU A 41 6.45 -4.23 6.81
CA LEU A 41 7.03 -5.15 7.80
C LEU A 41 7.53 -4.44 9.07
N GLY A 42 7.81 -3.14 9.00
CA GLY A 42 8.22 -2.32 10.14
C GLY A 42 7.03 -1.64 10.81
N ASP A 43 6.16 -1.04 10.00
CA ASP A 43 4.92 -0.38 10.41
C ASP A 43 3.87 -0.57 9.30
N LEU A 44 2.86 -1.37 9.61
CA LEU A 44 1.79 -1.71 8.68
C LEU A 44 0.99 -0.49 8.23
N SER A 45 0.77 0.48 9.14
CA SER A 45 0.01 1.69 8.83
C SER A 45 0.74 2.56 7.81
N VAL A 46 2.07 2.62 7.89
CA VAL A 46 2.90 3.28 6.86
C VAL A 46 2.78 2.58 5.50
N GLY A 47 2.80 1.24 5.51
CA GLY A 47 2.60 0.43 4.32
C GLY A 47 1.28 0.70 3.61
N LEU A 48 0.18 0.65 4.36
CA LEU A 48 -1.17 0.92 3.86
C LEU A 48 -1.32 2.36 3.37
N TYR A 49 -0.77 3.33 4.11
CA TYR A 49 -0.73 4.73 3.69
C TYR A 49 -0.02 4.90 2.34
N ALA A 50 1.17 4.31 2.22
CA ALA A 50 1.99 4.41 1.03
C ALA A 50 1.29 3.78 -0.19
N TRP A 51 0.68 2.60 -0.01
CA TRP A 51 -0.13 1.94 -1.02
C TRP A 51 -1.30 2.82 -1.48
N ALA A 52 -2.11 3.33 -0.53
CA ALA A 52 -3.29 4.12 -0.85
C ALA A 52 -2.96 5.41 -1.61
N ARG A 53 -1.84 6.06 -1.27
CA ARG A 53 -1.45 7.35 -1.88
C ARG A 53 -0.69 7.24 -3.20
N ASN A 54 -0.02 6.12 -3.47
CA ASN A 54 0.92 6.01 -4.59
C ASN A 54 0.55 4.90 -5.58
N LEU A 55 -0.09 3.83 -5.11
CA LEU A 55 -0.36 2.65 -5.93
C LEU A 55 -1.83 2.48 -6.28
N LEU A 56 -2.75 2.98 -5.44
CA LEU A 56 -4.19 2.93 -5.72
C LEU A 56 -4.60 3.55 -7.07
N PRO A 57 -4.01 4.68 -7.52
CA PRO A 57 -4.33 5.23 -8.85
C PRO A 57 -4.01 4.27 -10.00
N ILE A 58 -3.04 3.36 -9.82
CA ILE A 58 -2.66 2.35 -10.82
C ILE A 58 -3.74 1.28 -10.94
N VAL A 59 -4.31 0.86 -9.81
CA VAL A 59 -5.42 -0.10 -9.77
C VAL A 59 -6.67 0.48 -10.42
N ASN A 60 -6.98 1.75 -10.12
CA ASN A 60 -8.20 2.41 -10.58
C ASN A 60 -8.11 2.99 -12.01
N SER A 61 -6.92 3.00 -12.63
CA SER A 61 -6.78 3.39 -14.03
C SER A 61 -7.56 2.43 -14.91
N LYS A 62 -8.34 2.90 -15.91
CA LYS A 62 -9.08 2.02 -16.85
C LYS A 62 -8.20 1.38 -17.92
N THR A 63 -7.15 2.08 -18.35
CA THR A 63 -6.22 1.66 -19.42
C THR A 63 -4.87 1.16 -18.90
N GLY A 64 -4.75 0.95 -17.59
CA GLY A 64 -3.52 0.53 -16.92
C GLY A 64 -3.04 -0.87 -17.30
N ASN A 65 -1.72 -1.08 -17.22
CA ASN A 65 -1.08 -2.37 -17.47
C ASN A 65 -1.60 -3.44 -16.46
N PRO A 66 -2.14 -4.58 -16.93
CA PRO A 66 -2.62 -5.67 -16.07
C PRO A 66 -1.57 -6.19 -15.09
N GLN A 67 -0.31 -6.33 -15.52
CA GLN A 67 0.78 -6.81 -14.67
C GLN A 67 1.09 -5.84 -13.53
N SER A 68 1.01 -4.54 -13.78
CA SER A 68 1.17 -3.54 -12.73
C SER A 68 0.05 -3.60 -11.72
N ARG A 69 -1.19 -3.78 -12.17
CA ARG A 69 -2.35 -3.91 -11.28
C ARG A 69 -2.21 -5.15 -10.41
N ASP A 70 -1.88 -6.28 -11.02
CA ASP A 70 -1.67 -7.54 -10.33
C ASP A 70 -0.59 -7.43 -9.26
N LEU A 71 0.57 -6.86 -9.60
CA LEU A 71 1.68 -6.66 -8.66
C LEU A 71 1.28 -5.75 -7.47
N VAL A 72 0.47 -4.72 -7.71
CA VAL A 72 -0.06 -3.84 -6.66
C VAL A 72 -1.10 -4.55 -5.77
N LEU A 73 -1.91 -5.44 -6.35
CA LEU A 73 -2.89 -6.24 -5.61
C LEU A 73 -2.20 -7.33 -4.78
N GLN A 74 -1.22 -8.06 -5.33
CA GLN A 74 -0.44 -9.04 -4.57
C GLN A 74 0.27 -8.40 -3.36
N LEU A 75 0.77 -7.17 -3.50
CA LEU A 75 1.33 -6.44 -2.36
C LEU A 75 0.27 -6.20 -1.28
N VAL A 76 -0.93 -5.75 -1.67
CA VAL A 76 -1.98 -5.43 -0.70
C VAL A 76 -2.47 -6.69 -0.01
N GLU A 77 -2.70 -7.77 -0.75
CA GLU A 77 -3.04 -9.09 -0.19
C GLU A 77 -2.00 -9.52 0.83
N LYS A 78 -0.71 -9.44 0.50
CA LYS A 78 0.37 -9.78 1.44
C LYS A 78 0.36 -8.92 2.72
N ILE A 79 0.07 -7.62 2.59
CA ILE A 79 -0.08 -6.72 3.74
C ILE A 79 -1.28 -7.16 4.59
N LEU A 80 -2.41 -7.50 3.96
CA LEU A 80 -3.65 -7.91 4.59
C LEU A 80 -3.59 -9.30 5.24
N SER A 81 -2.81 -10.24 4.69
CA SER A 81 -2.56 -11.56 5.28
C SER A 81 -1.72 -11.49 6.56
N THR A 82 -1.20 -10.32 6.94
CA THR A 82 -0.48 -10.16 8.21
C THR A 82 -1.47 -10.25 9.37
N PRO A 83 -1.25 -11.07 10.42
CA PRO A 83 -2.22 -11.29 11.51
C PRO A 83 -2.69 -10.02 12.24
N LYS A 84 -1.89 -8.94 12.19
CA LYS A 84 -2.19 -7.63 12.80
C LYS A 84 -2.93 -6.67 11.87
N ALA A 85 -3.19 -7.05 10.62
CA ALA A 85 -3.77 -6.15 9.62
C ALA A 85 -5.21 -5.79 9.92
N ARG A 86 -6.04 -6.77 10.28
CA ARG A 86 -7.44 -6.55 10.66
C ARG A 86 -7.63 -5.45 11.71
N PRO A 87 -7.04 -5.54 12.92
CA PRO A 87 -7.25 -4.51 13.94
C PRO A 87 -6.67 -3.15 13.53
N ILE A 88 -5.58 -3.11 12.76
CA ILE A 88 -4.99 -1.85 12.28
C ILE A 88 -5.88 -1.17 11.23
N LEU A 89 -6.48 -1.96 10.32
CA LEU A 89 -7.43 -1.49 9.32
C LEU A 89 -8.73 -1.01 9.96
N VAL A 90 -9.34 -1.81 10.84
CA VAL A 90 -10.62 -1.47 11.49
C VAL A 90 -10.49 -0.20 12.33
N ASN A 91 -9.31 0.05 12.92
CA ASN A 91 -9.00 1.30 13.60
C ASN A 91 -8.60 2.45 12.64
N GLY A 92 -8.87 2.32 11.34
CA GLY A 92 -8.68 3.35 10.31
C GLY A 92 -7.23 3.64 9.94
N ALA A 93 -6.28 2.78 10.32
CA ALA A 93 -4.85 3.05 10.30
C ALA A 93 -4.57 4.49 10.76
N VAL A 94 -5.08 4.86 11.92
CA VAL A 94 -4.94 6.22 12.44
C VAL A 94 -3.51 6.45 12.91
N ARG A 95 -2.90 7.55 12.48
CA ARG A 95 -1.58 7.98 12.94
C ARG A 95 -1.65 9.43 13.39
N LYS A 96 -1.22 9.70 14.62
CA LYS A 96 -1.30 11.03 15.26
C LYS A 96 -2.73 11.61 15.23
N GLY A 97 -3.76 10.76 15.31
CA GLY A 97 -5.17 11.18 15.27
C GLY A 97 -5.75 11.35 13.86
N GLU A 98 -4.94 11.28 12.81
CA GLU A 98 -5.42 11.38 11.43
C GLU A 98 -5.60 10.00 10.79
N ARG A 99 -6.71 9.79 10.08
CA ARG A 99 -6.91 8.60 9.25
C ARG A 99 -5.93 8.64 8.08
N LEU A 100 -5.04 7.66 8.01
CA LEU A 100 -4.06 7.57 6.94
C LEU A 100 -4.67 7.12 5.61
N ILE A 101 -5.76 6.36 5.68
CA ILE A 101 -6.39 5.75 4.51
C ILE A 101 -7.65 6.57 4.15
N PRO A 102 -7.76 7.11 2.93
CA PRO A 102 -9.00 7.71 2.45
C PRO A 102 -10.17 6.72 2.52
N PRO A 103 -11.41 7.16 2.81
CA PRO A 103 -12.57 6.26 2.94
C PRO A 103 -12.77 5.31 1.76
N SER A 104 -12.62 5.82 0.53
CA SER A 104 -12.74 4.99 -0.69
C SER A 104 -11.67 3.92 -0.81
N SER A 105 -10.44 4.19 -0.36
CA SER A 105 -9.36 3.20 -0.30
C SER A 105 -9.62 2.15 0.79
N PHE A 106 -10.23 2.58 1.89
CA PHE A 106 -10.58 1.69 3.00
C PHE A 106 -11.65 0.68 2.60
N GLU A 107 -12.69 1.09 1.88
CA GLU A 107 -13.73 0.18 1.36
C GLU A 107 -13.14 -0.90 0.45
N ILE A 108 -12.22 -0.54 -0.45
CA ILE A 108 -11.51 -1.50 -1.31
C ILE A 108 -10.72 -2.50 -0.47
N LEU A 109 -10.00 -2.03 0.55
CA LEU A 109 -9.21 -2.90 1.43
C LEU A 109 -10.09 -3.85 2.26
N VAL A 110 -11.23 -3.38 2.75
CA VAL A 110 -12.21 -4.21 3.47
C VAL A 110 -12.83 -5.25 2.54
N GLY A 111 -13.17 -4.87 1.30
CA GLY A 111 -13.65 -5.79 0.28
C GLY A 111 -12.65 -6.92 -0.01
N LEU A 112 -11.38 -6.57 -0.26
CA LEU A 112 -10.31 -7.56 -0.48
C LEU A 112 -10.08 -8.47 0.74
N LEU A 113 -10.16 -7.92 1.95
CA LEU A 113 -9.99 -8.70 3.17
C LEU A 113 -11.17 -9.66 3.42
N THR A 114 -12.38 -9.30 2.98
CA THR A 114 -13.58 -10.13 3.11
C THR A 114 -13.57 -11.27 2.10
N LEU A 115 -13.17 -11.00 0.85
CA LEU A 115 -13.04 -12.01 -0.20
C LEU A 115 -12.01 -13.09 0.14
N ASN A 116 -10.87 -12.72 0.73
CA ASN A 116 -9.86 -13.68 1.16
C ASN A 116 -10.36 -14.66 2.23
N LEU A 117 -11.32 -14.26 3.07
CA LEU A 117 -11.87 -15.12 4.14
C LEU A 117 -12.96 -16.09 3.68
N GLN A 118 -13.48 -15.93 2.47
CA GLN A 118 -14.45 -16.86 1.88
C GLN A 118 -13.78 -17.98 1.08
N LEU A 119 -12.45 -17.96 0.96
CA LEU A 119 -11.64 -18.91 0.19
C LEU A 119 -10.83 -19.89 1.06
N ASP A 120 -10.92 -19.78 2.39
CA ASP A 120 -10.36 -20.71 3.39
C ASP A 120 -11.48 -21.47 4.11
#